data_AF-A0A6V7HFB2-F1
#
_entry.id   AF-A0A6V7HFB2-F1
#
_cell.length_a   1.000
_cell.length_b   1.000
_cell.length_c   1.000
_cell.angle_alpha   90.00
_cell.angle_beta   90.00
_cell.angle_gamma   90.00
#
_symmetry.space_group_name_H-M   'P 1'
#
loop_
_entity.id
_entity.type
_entity.pdbx_description
1 polymer ?
#
loop_
_entity_poly.entity_id
_entity_poly.type
_entity_poly.pdbx_seq_one_letter_code
_entity_poly.pdbx_strand_id
1 'polypeptide(L)'
;ELKERRPYNMDTTNREKDKNEINEKLNKTNSIEEFYAGTGILVTGATGFVGKALLEKLLRVCSRVAAIFILIRPKKNQTTEERFKTLIEDPV
;
A
#
# COMPACT_ATOMS: atom_id res chain seq x y z
N GLU A 1 49.66 17.07 -42.63
CA GLU A 1 48.73 16.04 -42.12
C GLU A 1 48.43 16.28 -40.65
N LEU A 2 47.15 16.10 -40.28
CA LEU A 2 46.60 15.81 -38.94
C LEU A 2 46.76 16.93 -37.88
N LYS A 3 45.75 17.36 -37.13
CA LYS A 3 44.40 16.82 -36.90
C LYS A 3 43.59 17.93 -36.21
N GLU A 4 42.41 18.26 -36.75
CA GLU A 4 41.41 19.03 -36.01
C GLU A 4 41.12 18.32 -34.69
N ARG A 5 41.38 19.00 -33.57
CA ARG A 5 40.98 18.52 -32.25
C ARG A 5 39.46 18.68 -32.14
N ARG A 6 38.72 17.58 -32.32
CA ARG A 6 37.28 17.54 -32.03
C ARG A 6 37.05 17.78 -30.53
N PRO A 7 36.03 18.57 -30.13
CA PRO A 7 35.74 18.79 -28.72
C PRO A 7 35.27 17.48 -28.07
N TYR A 8 35.69 17.27 -26.81
CA TYR A 8 35.29 16.15 -25.98
C TYR A 8 33.83 16.37 -25.55
N ASN A 9 32.89 15.59 -26.11
CA ASN A 9 31.49 15.61 -25.67
C ASN A 9 31.36 14.85 -24.35
N MET A 10 30.91 15.54 -23.32
CA MET A 10 30.60 14.95 -22.02
C MET A 10 29.12 14.51 -22.06
N ASP A 11 28.89 13.23 -22.36
CA ASP A 11 27.55 12.61 -22.33
C ASP A 11 27.02 12.57 -20.87
N THR A 12 26.36 13.64 -20.44
CA THR A 12 25.65 13.72 -19.16
C THR A 12 24.24 13.15 -19.24
N THR A 13 23.68 13.03 -20.45
CA THR A 13 22.30 12.65 -20.75
C THR A 13 21.94 11.18 -20.49
N ASN A 14 22.91 10.27 -20.46
CA ASN A 14 22.64 8.85 -20.17
C ASN A 14 22.44 8.58 -18.66
N ARG A 15 23.13 9.31 -17.78
CA ARG A 15 23.01 9.12 -16.32
C ARG A 15 21.70 9.64 -15.74
N GLU A 16 21.09 10.66 -16.35
CA GLU A 16 19.81 11.21 -15.92
C GLU A 16 18.63 10.36 -16.40
N LYS A 17 18.71 9.75 -17.59
CA LYS A 17 17.67 8.82 -18.08
C LYS A 17 17.56 7.56 -17.22
N ASP A 18 18.68 6.91 -16.91
CA ASP A 18 18.67 5.71 -16.04
C ASP A 18 18.13 6.03 -14.64
N LYS A 19 18.50 7.18 -14.06
CA LYS A 19 17.99 7.61 -12.75
C LYS A 19 16.49 7.89 -12.77
N ASN A 20 15.98 8.50 -13.83
CA ASN A 20 14.55 8.78 -13.96
C ASN A 20 13.73 7.51 -14.16
N GLU A 21 14.24 6.55 -14.94
CA GLU A 21 13.58 5.26 -15.17
C GLU A 21 13.60 4.36 -13.92
N ILE A 22 14.70 4.39 -13.16
CA ILE A 22 14.81 3.74 -11.85
C ILE A 22 13.84 4.37 -10.84
N ASN A 23 13.75 5.71 -10.80
CA ASN A 23 12.82 6.41 -9.90
C ASN A 23 11.36 6.16 -10.29
N GLU A 24 11.01 6.10 -11.57
CA GLU A 24 9.67 5.71 -12.01
C GLU A 24 9.33 4.27 -11.62
N LYS A 25 10.26 3.32 -11.81
CA LYS A 25 10.08 1.93 -11.36
C LYS A 25 9.92 1.84 -9.85
N LEU A 26 10.77 2.52 -9.08
CA LEU A 26 10.69 2.55 -7.61
C LEU A 26 9.37 3.17 -7.13
N ASN A 27 8.93 4.28 -7.74
CA ASN A 27 7.65 4.91 -7.42
C ASN A 27 6.45 4.01 -7.78
N LYS A 28 6.57 3.22 -8.84
CA LYS A 28 5.55 2.23 -9.22
C LYS A 28 5.49 1.04 -8.25
N THR A 29 6.61 0.67 -7.62
CA THR A 29 6.68 -0.40 -6.62
C THR A 29 6.42 0.05 -5.17
N ASN A 30 6.35 1.36 -4.91
CA ASN A 30 6.19 1.93 -3.56
C ASN A 30 4.73 2.20 -3.16
N SER A 31 3.74 1.66 -3.89
CA SER A 31 2.34 1.85 -3.52
C SER A 31 1.97 0.98 -2.31
N ILE A 32 1.11 1.51 -1.43
CA ILE A 32 0.60 0.74 -0.29
C ILE A 32 -0.18 -0.51 -0.73
N GLU A 33 -0.80 -0.47 -1.91
CA GLU A 33 -1.46 -1.62 -2.51
C GLU A 33 -0.47 -2.72 -2.89
N GLU A 34 0.68 -2.38 -3.48
CA GLU A 34 1.74 -3.34 -3.81
C GLU A 34 2.34 -3.94 -2.53
N PHE A 35 2.55 -3.11 -1.51
CA PHE A 35 3.10 -3.55 -0.22
C PHE A 35 2.24 -4.64 0.44
N TYR A 36 0.92 -4.50 0.38
CA TYR A 36 -0.02 -5.46 0.98
C TYR A 36 -0.50 -6.55 0.01
N ALA A 37 -0.03 -6.56 -1.24
CA ALA A 37 -0.45 -7.55 -2.23
C ALA A 37 -0.06 -8.97 -1.79
N GLY A 38 -1.01 -9.90 -1.83
CA GLY A 38 -0.83 -11.29 -1.41
C GLY A 38 -0.64 -11.50 0.09
N THR A 39 -0.71 -10.45 0.91
CA THR A 39 -0.49 -10.55 2.35
C THR A 39 -1.76 -10.93 3.12
N GLY A 40 -1.58 -11.57 4.28
CA GLY A 40 -2.62 -11.72 5.30
C GLY A 40 -2.46 -10.66 6.39
N ILE A 41 -3.49 -9.86 6.65
CA ILE A 41 -3.44 -8.75 7.60
C ILE A 41 -4.28 -9.08 8.85
N LEU A 42 -3.69 -9.02 10.04
CA LEU A 42 -4.43 -9.11 11.30
C LEU A 42 -4.74 -7.71 11.84
N VAL A 43 -6.02 -7.37 11.95
CA VAL A 43 -6.49 -6.09 12.49
C VAL A 43 -7.07 -6.29 13.89
N THR A 44 -6.48 -5.61 14.86
CA THR A 44 -7.01 -5.50 16.22
C THR A 44 -7.76 -4.18 16.38
N GLY A 45 -8.83 -4.16 17.19
CA GLY A 45 -9.58 -2.93 17.43
C GLY A 45 -10.44 -2.46 16.24
N ALA A 46 -10.73 -3.36 15.28
CA ALA A 46 -11.52 -3.04 14.09
C ALA A 46 -12.91 -2.47 14.39
N THR A 47 -13.49 -2.78 15.55
CA THR A 47 -14.79 -2.25 15.99
C THR A 47 -14.77 -0.78 16.42
N GLY A 48 -13.59 -0.21 16.65
CA GLY A 48 -13.43 1.21 17.01
C GLY A 48 -13.36 2.11 15.78
N PHE A 49 -13.59 3.41 15.94
CA PHE A 49 -13.67 4.39 14.85
C PHE A 49 -12.53 4.28 13.82
N VAL A 50 -11.28 4.38 14.28
CA VAL A 50 -10.09 4.28 13.40
C VAL A 50 -9.95 2.89 12.77
N GLY A 51 -10.29 1.83 13.51
CA GLY A 51 -10.22 0.47 13.00
C GLY A 51 -11.18 0.22 11.84
N LYS A 52 -12.38 0.82 11.88
CA LYS A 52 -13.35 0.75 10.78
C LYS A 52 -12.85 1.49 9.54
N ALA A 53 -12.35 2.70 9.73
CA ALA A 53 -11.77 3.48 8.62
C ALA A 53 -10.56 2.78 8.00
N LEU A 54 -9.72 2.12 8.81
CA LEU A 54 -8.62 1.29 8.30
C LEU A 54 -9.15 0.12 7.46
N LEU A 55 -10.17 -0.59 7.95
CA LEU A 55 -10.76 -1.72 7.24
C LEU A 55 -11.35 -1.28 5.90
N GLU A 56 -12.10 -0.17 5.90
CA GLU A 56 -12.64 0.49 4.70
C GLU A 56 -11.51 0.82 3.71
N LYS A 57 -10.41 1.40 4.19
CA LYS A 57 -9.28 1.79 3.35
C LYS A 57 -8.56 0.58 2.75
N LEU A 58 -8.34 -0.47 3.54
CA LEU A 58 -7.72 -1.71 3.08
C LEU A 58 -8.59 -2.39 2.01
N LEU A 59 -9.90 -2.47 2.24
CA LEU A 59 -10.84 -3.07 1.29
C LEU A 59 -10.95 -2.27 -0.01
N ARG A 60 -10.90 -0.92 0.05
CA ARG A 60 -11.09 -0.06 -1.13
C ARG A 60 -9.80 0.19 -1.92
N VAL A 61 -8.64 0.25 -1.26
CA VAL A 61 -7.34 0.57 -1.90
C VAL A 61 -6.47 -0.66 -2.10
N CYS A 62 -6.48 -1.63 -1.17
CA CYS A 62 -5.58 -2.78 -1.21
C CYS A 62 -6.32 -4.02 -1.75
N SER A 63 -6.75 -3.95 -3.01
CA SER A 63 -7.60 -4.96 -3.65
C SER A 63 -6.97 -6.37 -3.72
N ARG A 64 -5.64 -6.44 -3.65
CA ARG A 64 -4.84 -7.67 -3.76
C ARG A 64 -4.47 -8.31 -2.42
N VAL A 65 -5.01 -7.85 -1.29
CA VAL A 65 -4.81 -8.51 0.02
C VAL A 65 -5.40 -9.92 -0.04
N ALA A 66 -4.66 -10.91 0.44
CA ALA A 66 -5.11 -12.31 0.42
C ALA A 66 -6.20 -12.57 1.46
N ALA A 67 -6.05 -12.01 2.67
CA ALA A 67 -7.04 -12.13 3.74
C ALA A 67 -6.89 -11.01 4.76
N ILE A 68 -8.02 -10.57 5.33
CA ILE A 68 -8.05 -9.69 6.50
C ILE A 68 -8.68 -10.47 7.66
N PHE A 69 -7.91 -10.67 8.72
CA PHE A 69 -8.33 -11.30 9.96
C PHE A 69 -8.68 -10.22 10.97
N ILE A 70 -9.80 -10.37 11.66
CA ILE A 70 -10.26 -9.39 12.63
C ILE A 70 -10.36 -10.03 14.01
N LEU A 71 -9.65 -9.46 14.98
CA LEU A 71 -9.79 -9.86 16.39
C LEU A 71 -10.88 -9.03 17.07
N ILE A 72 -11.98 -9.70 17.41
CA ILE A 72 -13.11 -9.12 18.12
C ILE A 72 -13.19 -9.73 19.52
N ARG A 73 -13.13 -8.87 20.54
CA ARG A 73 -13.31 -9.27 21.95
C ARG A 73 -14.80 -9.27 22.31
N PRO A 74 -15.33 -10.25 23.05
CA PRO A 74 -16.70 -10.17 23.58
C PRO A 74 -16.85 -9.02 24.60
N LYS A 75 -18.08 -8.51 24.76
CA LYS A 75 -18.45 -7.51 25.78
C LYS A 75 -19.53 -8.11 26.70
N LYS A 76 -19.66 -7.61 27.94
CA LYS A 76 -20.55 -8.16 28.99
C LYS A 76 -22.01 -8.43 28.54
N ASN A 77 -22.50 -7.72 27.51
CA ASN A 77 -23.85 -7.87 26.96
C ASN A 77 -23.88 -7.97 25.42
N GLN A 78 -22.75 -8.28 24.78
CA GLN A 78 -22.71 -8.45 23.31
C GLN A 78 -21.76 -9.59 22.93
N THR A 79 -22.27 -10.51 22.13
CA THR A 79 -21.48 -11.62 21.57
C THR A 79 -20.48 -11.10 20.54
N THR A 80 -19.50 -11.93 20.21
CA THR A 80 -18.53 -11.60 19.15
C THR A 80 -19.24 -11.43 17.80
N GLU A 81 -20.24 -12.27 17.54
CA GLU A 81 -21.04 -12.30 16.32
C GLU A 81 -21.91 -11.05 16.19
N GLU A 82 -22.54 -10.60 17.28
CA GLU A 82 -23.30 -9.35 17.29
C GLU A 82 -22.40 -8.14 17.01
N ARG A 83 -21.22 -8.11 17.63
CA ARG A 83 -20.24 -7.04 17.39
C ARG A 83 -19.69 -7.07 15.97
N PHE A 84 -19.52 -8.25 15.39
CA PHE A 84 -19.14 -8.41 13.99
C PHE A 84 -20.25 -7.91 13.06
N LYS A 85 -21.50 -8.29 13.33
CA LYS A 85 -22.67 -7.81 12.57
C LYS A 85 -22.74 -6.28 12.59
N THR A 86 -22.63 -5.66 13.76
CA THR A 86 -22.57 -4.19 13.88
C THR A 86 -21.37 -3.59 13.14
N LEU A 87 -20.22 -4.25 13.09
CA LEU A 87 -19.06 -3.76 12.34
C LEU A 87 -19.33 -3.70 10.82
N ILE A 88 -20.05 -4.68 10.27
CA ILE A 88 -20.35 -4.75 8.82
C ILE A 88 -21.54 -3.86 8.42
N GLU A 89 -22.52 -3.69 9.31
CA GLU A 89 -23.72 -2.89 9.05
C GLU A 89 -23.52 -1.38 9.30
N ASP A 90 -22.50 -1.00 10.08
CA ASP A 90 -22.26 0.39 10.45
C ASP A 90 -21.46 1.13 9.37
N PRO A 91 -22.05 2.12 8.68
CA PRO A 91 -21.33 2.93 7.71
C PRO A 91 -20.31 3.83 8.40
N VAL A 92 -19.14 4.00 7.78
CA VAL A 92 -18.08 4.95 8.19
C VAL A 92 -18.24 6.26 7.42
#